data_AF-A0A270BQH5-F1
#
_entry.id   AF-A0A270BQH5-F1
#
_cell.length_a   1.000
_cell.length_b   1.000
_cell.length_c   1.000
_cell.angle_alpha   90.00
_cell.angle_beta   90.00
_cell.angle_gamma   90.00
#
_symmetry.space_group_name_H-M   'P 1'
#
loop_
_entity.id
_entity.type
_entity.pdbx_description
1 polymer ?
#
loop_
_entity_poly.entity_id
_entity_poly.type
_entity_poly.pdbx_seq_one_letter_code
_entity_poly.pdbx_strand_id
1 'polypeptide(L)'
;MLCRLFVEIMRRSFINLDFIEASYQAYDLCEVTQLINTFLGAFIHPFEKSAKGKEFIRHFRGKPPPIPFESEAAGTLNYLEFIYFVRHALAHGDLHYNPNKIKQIESITLWNAKHKEKPIRITVSIQDMRYFLFDFKKCFDQIL
;
A
#
# COMPACT_ATOMS: atom_id res chain seq x y z
N MET A 1 11.45 3.39 19.22
CA MET A 1 10.04 3.36 19.66
C MET A 1 9.06 3.26 18.50
N LEU A 2 9.16 4.12 17.47
CA LEU A 2 8.28 4.13 16.29
C LEU A 2 8.22 2.80 15.50
N CYS A 3 9.35 2.15 15.22
CA CYS A 3 9.35 0.87 14.49
C CYS A 3 8.60 -0.25 15.24
N ARG A 4 8.68 -0.30 16.58
CA ARG A 4 7.96 -1.31 17.38
C ARG A 4 6.45 -1.11 17.34
N LEU A 5 5.97 0.13 17.42
CA LEU A 5 4.55 0.45 17.29
C LEU A 5 4.04 0.06 15.90
N PHE A 6 4.81 0.36 14.85
CA PHE A 6 4.43 -0.01 13.51
C PHE A 6 4.35 -1.53 13.30
N VAL A 7 5.30 -2.28 13.86
CA VAL A 7 5.29 -3.75 13.79
C VAL A 7 4.08 -4.32 14.50
N GLU A 8 3.70 -3.75 15.64
CA GLU A 8 2.49 -4.16 16.33
C GLU A 8 1.23 -3.81 15.54
N ILE A 9 1.18 -2.64 14.88
CA ILE A 9 0.09 -2.27 13.97
C ILE A 9 0.02 -3.27 12.81
N MET A 10 1.14 -3.53 12.13
CA MET A 10 1.20 -4.49 11.04
C MET A 10 0.81 -5.90 11.49
N ARG A 11 1.30 -6.37 12.65
CA ARG A 11 0.95 -7.67 13.21
C ARG A 11 -0.55 -7.79 13.46
N ARG A 12 -1.15 -6.79 14.11
CA ARG A 12 -2.61 -6.74 14.34
C ARG A 12 -3.37 -6.68 13.04
N SER A 13 -2.87 -5.90 12.08
CA SER A 13 -3.48 -5.82 10.77
C SER A 13 -3.39 -7.13 9.99
N PHE A 14 -2.32 -7.92 10.10
CA PHE A 14 -2.28 -9.27 9.51
C PHE A 14 -3.23 -10.23 10.20
N ILE A 15 -3.32 -10.19 11.52
CA ILE A 15 -4.31 -11.00 12.25
C ILE A 15 -5.72 -10.62 11.78
N ASN A 16 -5.98 -9.33 11.59
CA ASN A 16 -7.24 -8.87 11.02
C ASN A 16 -7.38 -9.38 9.57
N LEU A 17 -6.34 -9.35 8.74
CA LEU A 17 -6.40 -9.85 7.36
C LEU A 17 -6.63 -11.37 7.26
N ASP A 18 -6.05 -12.14 8.17
CA ASP A 18 -6.24 -13.59 8.26
C ASP A 18 -7.68 -13.88 8.74
N PHE A 19 -8.16 -13.12 9.72
CA PHE A 19 -9.55 -13.18 10.17
C PHE A 19 -10.55 -12.84 9.05
N ILE A 20 -10.25 -11.81 8.26
CA ILE A 20 -11.03 -11.39 7.08
C ILE A 20 -11.08 -12.51 6.02
N GLU A 21 -9.97 -13.19 5.76
CA GLU A 21 -9.97 -14.35 4.86
C GLU A 21 -10.80 -15.51 5.39
N ALA A 22 -10.76 -15.76 6.70
CA ALA A 22 -11.52 -16.84 7.32
C ALA A 22 -13.02 -16.53 7.43
N SER A 23 -13.40 -15.25 7.41
CA SER A 23 -14.76 -14.77 7.71
C SER A 23 -15.48 -14.15 6.52
N TYR A 24 -14.87 -14.21 5.33
CA TYR A 24 -15.29 -13.54 4.10
C TYR A 24 -16.80 -13.68 3.79
N GLN A 25 -17.40 -14.85 4.03
CA GLN A 25 -18.82 -15.05 3.73
C GLN A 25 -19.82 -14.38 4.71
N ALA A 26 -19.38 -13.86 5.85
CA ALA A 26 -20.26 -13.39 6.92
C ALA A 26 -20.24 -11.87 7.17
N TYR A 27 -19.15 -11.14 6.84
CA TYR A 27 -18.95 -9.75 7.28
C TYR A 27 -18.32 -8.79 6.24
N ASP A 28 -18.32 -9.17 4.95
CA ASP A 28 -17.64 -8.54 3.81
C ASP A 28 -17.35 -7.01 3.86
N LEU A 29 -18.33 -6.16 4.21
CA LEU A 29 -18.18 -4.70 4.08
C LEU A 29 -17.25 -4.08 5.13
N CYS A 30 -17.34 -4.52 6.39
CA CYS A 30 -16.51 -3.97 7.49
C CYS A 30 -15.03 -4.32 7.31
N GLU A 31 -14.77 -5.45 6.67
CA GLU A 31 -13.47 -6.08 6.54
C GLU A 31 -12.61 -5.43 5.46
N VAL A 32 -13.20 -5.15 4.30
CA VAL A 32 -12.56 -4.41 3.20
C VAL A 32 -12.10 -3.02 3.66
N THR A 33 -12.92 -2.31 4.44
CA THR A 33 -12.55 -0.98 4.96
C THR A 33 -11.35 -1.05 5.92
N GLN A 34 -11.24 -2.09 6.75
CA GLN A 34 -10.10 -2.26 7.66
C GLN A 34 -8.80 -2.57 6.92
N LEU A 35 -8.86 -3.41 5.89
CA LEU A 35 -7.71 -3.68 5.02
C LEU A 35 -7.24 -2.40 4.33
N ILE A 36 -8.17 -1.63 3.76
CA ILE A 36 -7.84 -0.34 3.13
C ILE A 36 -7.19 0.60 4.14
N ASN A 37 -7.77 0.77 5.32
CA ASN A 37 -7.20 1.65 6.35
C ASN A 37 -5.80 1.21 6.80
N THR A 38 -5.57 -0.09 6.91
CA THR A 38 -4.24 -0.65 7.19
C THR A 38 -3.27 -0.30 6.06
N PHE A 39 -3.66 -0.59 4.82
CA PHE A 39 -2.86 -0.31 3.63
C PHE A 39 -2.47 1.17 3.60
N LEU A 40 -3.44 2.08 3.71
CA LEU A 40 -3.20 3.52 3.75
C LEU A 40 -2.26 3.92 4.90
N GLY A 41 -2.47 3.37 6.10
CA GLY A 41 -1.62 3.62 7.26
C GLY A 41 -0.16 3.17 7.07
N ALA A 42 0.06 2.04 6.42
CA ALA A 42 1.40 1.55 6.07
C ALA A 42 2.11 2.50 5.10
N PHE A 43 1.41 3.06 4.11
CA PHE A 43 2.03 4.01 3.19
C PHE A 43 2.28 5.37 3.84
N ILE A 44 1.40 5.90 4.68
CA ILE A 44 1.58 7.24 5.27
C ILE A 44 2.81 7.34 6.19
N HIS A 45 3.24 6.23 6.81
CA HIS A 45 4.32 6.26 7.77
C HIS A 45 5.71 6.39 7.12
N PRO A 46 6.56 7.35 7.52
CA PRO A 46 7.84 7.63 6.87
C PRO A 46 9.00 6.75 7.39
N PHE A 47 8.95 5.43 7.13
CA PHE A 47 9.96 4.47 7.62
C PHE A 47 11.41 4.79 7.26
N GLU A 48 11.61 5.42 6.11
CA GLU A 48 12.91 5.88 5.64
C GLU A 48 13.56 6.88 6.59
N LYS A 49 12.79 7.54 7.45
CA LYS A 49 13.28 8.47 8.49
C LYS A 49 13.57 7.80 9.83
N SER A 50 13.30 6.51 9.96
CA SER A 50 13.58 5.76 11.20
C SER A 50 15.07 5.41 11.33
N ALA A 51 15.49 4.97 12.52
CA ALA A 51 16.85 4.47 12.75
C ALA A 51 17.25 3.30 11.82
N LYS A 52 16.26 2.63 11.23
CA LYS A 52 16.40 1.51 10.30
C LYS A 52 16.02 1.88 8.86
N GLY A 53 15.93 3.18 8.56
CA GLY A 53 15.45 3.68 7.28
C GLY A 53 16.36 3.31 6.10
N LYS A 54 17.67 3.12 6.33
CA LYS A 54 18.62 2.72 5.29
C LYS A 54 18.30 1.32 4.74
N GLU A 55 18.00 0.38 5.62
CA GLU A 55 17.63 -0.99 5.25
C GLU A 55 16.29 -1.02 4.52
N PHE A 56 15.31 -0.23 4.97
CA PHE A 56 14.03 -0.05 4.29
C PHE A 56 14.23 0.47 2.86
N ILE A 57 14.98 1.56 2.70
CA ILE A 57 15.30 2.14 1.38
C ILE A 57 15.98 1.09 0.50
N ARG A 58 16.99 0.39 1.02
CA ARG A 58 17.73 -0.62 0.25
C ARG A 58 16.83 -1.77 -0.21
N HIS A 59 15.95 -2.24 0.66
CA HIS A 59 15.04 -3.35 0.37
C HIS A 59 14.08 -3.02 -0.79
N PHE A 60 13.44 -1.85 -0.74
CA PHE A 60 12.44 -1.48 -1.75
C PHE A 60 13.04 -0.86 -3.01
N ARG A 61 14.19 -0.18 -2.93
CA ARG A 61 14.85 0.34 -4.15
C ARG A 61 15.33 -0.78 -5.08
N GLY A 62 15.70 -1.94 -4.53
CA GLY A 62 16.22 -3.08 -5.29
C GLY A 62 15.16 -3.98 -5.94
N LYS A 63 13.87 -3.64 -5.84
CA LYS A 63 12.75 -4.47 -6.31
C LYS A 63 11.87 -3.69 -7.29
N PRO A 64 11.23 -4.38 -8.26
CA PRO A 64 10.11 -3.80 -8.98
C PRO A 64 8.89 -3.68 -8.05
N PRO A 65 7.95 -2.76 -8.31
CA PRO A 65 6.65 -2.75 -7.67
C PRO A 65 5.95 -4.11 -7.89
N PRO A 66 5.17 -4.60 -6.91
CA PRO A 66 4.51 -5.89 -7.00
C PRO A 66 3.25 -5.86 -7.89
N ILE A 67 2.94 -4.71 -8.50
CA ILE A 67 1.82 -4.55 -9.42
C ILE A 67 2.31 -4.04 -10.78
N PRO A 68 1.75 -4.57 -11.89
CA PRO A 68 1.91 -3.96 -13.20
C PRO A 68 1.23 -2.58 -13.19
N PHE A 69 1.92 -1.57 -13.70
CA PHE A 69 1.35 -0.24 -13.91
C PHE A 69 1.53 0.15 -15.38
N GLU A 70 0.48 0.72 -15.98
CA GLU A 70 0.55 1.32 -17.30
C GLU A 70 1.12 2.73 -17.15
N SER A 71 2.37 2.94 -17.60
CA SER A 71 2.95 4.27 -17.74
C SER A 71 3.15 4.58 -19.22
N GLU A 72 2.33 5.48 -19.77
CA GLU A 72 2.56 6.03 -21.12
C GLU A 72 3.72 7.05 -21.14
N ALA A 73 4.14 7.55 -19.98
CA ALA A 73 5.12 8.62 -19.86
C ALA A 73 6.07 8.36 -18.69
N ALA A 74 7.32 8.03 -19.05
CA ALA A 74 8.49 7.90 -18.19
C ALA A 74 8.58 6.61 -17.34
N GLY A 75 9.73 5.93 -17.53
CA GLY A 75 10.46 5.09 -16.57
C GLY A 75 9.70 4.01 -15.80
N THR A 76 10.21 2.78 -15.82
CA THR A 76 9.79 1.77 -14.84
C THR A 76 10.12 2.28 -13.42
N LEU A 77 9.11 2.67 -12.65
CA LEU A 77 9.25 2.97 -11.22
C LEU A 77 9.85 1.75 -10.51
N ASN A 78 10.84 1.97 -9.65
CA ASN A 78 11.19 0.95 -8.64
C ASN A 78 10.18 0.97 -7.48
N TYR A 79 10.21 -0.05 -6.63
CA TYR A 79 9.21 -0.18 -5.56
C TYR A 79 9.29 0.98 -4.55
N LEU A 80 10.48 1.53 -4.27
CA LEU A 80 10.58 2.71 -3.40
C LEU A 80 9.91 3.95 -4.02
N GLU A 81 10.10 4.18 -5.31
CA GLU A 81 9.44 5.25 -6.05
C GLU A 81 7.93 5.06 -6.11
N PHE A 82 7.46 3.81 -6.26
CA PHE A 82 6.04 3.47 -6.13
C PHE A 82 5.49 3.83 -4.73
N ILE A 83 6.23 3.53 -3.66
CA ILE A 83 5.82 3.92 -2.29
C ILE A 83 5.67 5.44 -2.17
N TYR A 84 6.60 6.20 -2.74
CA TYR A 84 6.52 7.66 -2.77
C TYR A 84 5.36 8.16 -3.63
N PHE A 85 5.10 7.52 -4.77
CA PHE A 85 3.96 7.83 -5.62
C PHE A 85 2.64 7.67 -4.85
N VAL A 86 2.45 6.53 -4.19
CA VAL A 86 1.23 6.27 -3.40
C VAL A 86 1.11 7.29 -2.27
N ARG A 87 2.17 7.55 -1.51
CA ARG A 87 2.16 8.57 -0.44
C ARG A 87 1.74 9.95 -0.93
N HIS A 88 2.27 10.36 -2.07
CA HIS A 88 1.92 11.64 -2.67
C HIS A 88 0.43 11.69 -3.03
N ALA A 89 -0.08 10.66 -3.72
CA ALA A 89 -1.48 10.57 -4.08
C ALA A 89 -2.39 10.65 -2.83
N LEU A 90 -2.03 9.93 -1.76
CA LEU A 90 -2.77 9.97 -0.50
C LEU A 90 -2.72 11.34 0.19
N ALA A 91 -1.58 12.01 0.19
CA ALA A 91 -1.42 13.33 0.81
C ALA A 91 -2.25 14.42 0.10
N HIS A 92 -2.49 14.26 -1.19
CA HIS A 92 -3.25 15.20 -2.01
C HIS A 92 -4.72 14.80 -2.23
N GLY A 93 -5.14 13.64 -1.73
CA GLY A 93 -6.49 13.12 -1.96
C GLY A 93 -6.73 12.68 -3.41
N ASP A 94 -5.66 12.43 -4.16
CA ASP A 94 -5.70 11.97 -5.55
C ASP A 94 -5.98 10.46 -5.63
N LEU A 95 -7.14 10.07 -5.11
CA LEU A 95 -7.58 8.67 -5.05
C LEU A 95 -9.07 8.54 -5.34
N HIS A 96 -9.45 7.40 -5.92
CA HIS A 96 -10.84 7.02 -6.16
C HIS A 96 -11.06 5.57 -5.76
N TYR A 97 -12.11 5.31 -5.00
CA TYR A 97 -12.53 3.96 -4.63
C TYR A 97 -13.39 3.38 -5.76
N ASN A 98 -12.98 2.25 -6.32
CA ASN A 98 -13.76 1.55 -7.33
C ASN A 98 -14.61 0.47 -6.65
N PRO A 99 -15.95 0.56 -6.74
CA PRO A 99 -16.83 -0.45 -6.18
C PRO A 99 -17.08 -1.60 -7.17
N ASN A 100 -17.25 -2.81 -6.66
CA ASN A 100 -17.77 -3.96 -7.40
C ASN A 100 -19.29 -3.85 -7.64
N LYS A 101 -19.86 -4.87 -8.30
CA LYS A 101 -21.30 -4.94 -8.63
C LYS A 101 -22.23 -4.83 -7.41
N ILE A 102 -21.76 -5.16 -6.22
CA ILE A 102 -22.53 -5.11 -4.96
C ILE A 102 -22.12 -3.91 -4.07
N LYS A 103 -21.47 -2.90 -4.65
CA LYS A 103 -21.04 -1.65 -4.00
C LYS A 103 -19.98 -1.79 -2.91
N GLN A 104 -19.28 -2.93 -2.83
CA GLN A 104 -18.10 -3.06 -1.98
C GLN A 104 -16.87 -2.56 -2.72
N ILE A 105 -15.89 -2.01 -2.02
CA ILE A 105 -14.66 -1.53 -2.66
C ILE A 105 -13.84 -2.75 -3.16
N GLU A 106 -13.52 -2.79 -4.46
CA GLU A 106 -12.67 -3.84 -5.06
C GLU A 106 -11.25 -3.37 -5.37
N SER A 107 -11.08 -2.06 -5.57
CA SER A 107 -9.78 -1.46 -5.85
C SER A 107 -9.77 0.04 -5.54
N ILE A 108 -8.57 0.62 -5.50
CA ILE A 108 -8.36 2.06 -5.40
C ILE A 108 -7.53 2.50 -6.60
N THR A 109 -8.03 3.47 -7.36
CA THR A 109 -7.25 4.15 -8.38
C THR A 109 -6.57 5.36 -7.75
N LEU A 110 -5.25 5.43 -7.88
CA LEU A 110 -4.40 6.54 -7.44
C LEU A 110 -3.84 7.25 -8.65
N TRP A 111 -3.70 8.57 -8.57
CA TRP A 111 -3.00 9.34 -9.59
C TRP A 111 -2.12 10.40 -8.97
N ASN A 112 -1.15 10.89 -9.73
CA ASN A 112 -0.45 12.12 -9.39
C ASN A 112 -0.55 13.06 -10.59
N ALA A 113 -1.30 14.16 -10.42
CA ALA A 113 -1.38 15.21 -11.42
C ALA A 113 -0.26 16.22 -11.18
N LYS A 114 0.78 16.20 -12.03
CA LYS A 114 1.77 17.28 -12.05
C LYS A 114 1.41 18.25 -13.18
N HIS A 115 1.43 19.55 -12.92
CA HIS A 115 1.08 20.57 -13.91
C HIS A 115 1.83 20.34 -15.24
N LYS A 116 1.07 20.14 -16.33
CA LYS A 116 1.51 19.93 -17.73
C LYS A 116 2.06 18.54 -18.11
N GLU A 117 2.12 17.57 -17.21
CA GLU A 117 2.50 16.19 -17.53
C GLU A 117 1.27 15.26 -17.56
N LYS A 118 1.29 14.20 -18.39
CA LYS A 118 0.26 13.16 -18.33
C LYS A 118 0.33 12.51 -16.94
N PRO A 119 -0.77 12.46 -16.17
CA PRO A 119 -0.74 11.90 -14.83
C PRO A 119 -0.49 10.39 -14.89
N ILE A 120 0.48 9.90 -14.12
CA ILE A 120 0.61 8.46 -13.85
C ILE A 120 -0.63 8.05 -13.06
N ARG A 121 -1.29 6.98 -13.51
CA ARG A 121 -2.46 6.37 -12.87
C ARG A 121 -2.15 4.92 -12.53
N ILE A 122 -2.50 4.51 -11.31
CA ILE A 122 -2.29 3.15 -10.84
C ILE A 122 -3.55 2.67 -10.12
N THR A 123 -4.07 1.53 -10.53
CA THR A 123 -5.17 0.87 -9.83
C THR A 123 -4.60 -0.24 -8.96
N VAL A 124 -4.90 -0.19 -7.67
CA VAL A 124 -4.47 -1.17 -6.67
C VAL A 124 -5.71 -1.95 -6.23
N SER A 125 -5.78 -3.24 -6.58
CA SER A 125 -6.84 -4.12 -6.13
C SER A 125 -6.69 -4.49 -4.65
N ILE A 126 -7.74 -5.03 -4.05
CA ILE A 126 -7.67 -5.65 -2.71
C ILE A 126 -6.57 -6.70 -2.63
N GLN A 127 -6.41 -7.53 -3.66
CA GLN A 127 -5.36 -8.55 -3.70
C GLN A 127 -3.96 -7.91 -3.70
N ASP A 128 -3.78 -6.82 -4.43
CA ASP A 128 -2.51 -6.10 -4.47
C ASP A 128 -2.18 -5.51 -3.10
N MET A 129 -3.15 -4.89 -2.43
CA MET A 129 -2.97 -4.33 -1.07
C MET A 129 -2.46 -5.40 -0.09
N ARG A 130 -2.97 -6.64 -0.20
CA ARG A 130 -2.50 -7.77 0.61
C ARG A 130 -1.03 -8.08 0.33
N TYR A 131 -0.63 -8.17 -0.94
CA TYR A 131 0.76 -8.39 -1.31
C TYR A 131 1.68 -7.28 -0.81
N PHE A 132 1.26 -6.01 -0.91
CA PHE A 132 2.02 -4.87 -0.39
C PHE A 132 2.27 -4.99 1.10
N LEU A 133 1.22 -5.25 1.86
CA LEU A 133 1.34 -5.39 3.31
C LEU A 133 2.30 -6.54 3.63
N PHE A 134 2.13 -7.70 2.99
CA PHE A 134 3.00 -8.86 3.23
C PHE A 134 4.48 -8.58 2.95
N ASP A 135 4.82 -7.84 1.88
CA ASP A 135 6.23 -7.49 1.61
C ASP A 135 6.76 -6.46 2.61
N PHE A 136 5.93 -5.50 3.07
CA PHE A 136 6.26 -4.63 4.21
C PHE A 136 6.59 -5.47 5.44
N LYS A 137 5.74 -6.43 5.81
CA LYS A 137 5.98 -7.33 6.94
C LYS A 137 7.33 -8.02 6.84
N LYS A 138 7.61 -8.67 5.70
CA LYS A 138 8.88 -9.36 5.46
C LYS A 138 10.07 -8.42 5.62
N CYS A 139 9.96 -7.20 5.09
CA CYS A 139 10.98 -6.18 5.26
C CYS A 139 11.20 -5.85 6.75
N PHE A 140 10.15 -5.63 7.53
CA PHE A 140 10.29 -5.33 8.97
C PHE A 140 10.81 -6.51 9.78
N ASP A 141 10.38 -7.74 9.48
CA ASP A 141 10.89 -8.95 10.14
C ASP A 141 12.40 -9.15 9.89
N GLN A 142 12.94 -8.65 8.77
CA GLN A 142 14.38 -8.72 8.45
C GLN A 142 15.21 -7.57 9.05
N ILE A 143 14.57 -6.46 9.40
CA ILE A 143 15.22 -5.22 9.82
C ILE A 143 15.31 -5.09 11.35
N LEU A 144 14.43 -5.78 12.06
CA LEU A 144 14.32 -5.82 13.53
C LEU A 144 15.17 -6.92 14.13
#